data_AF-A0A966ASK5-F1
#
_entry.id   AF-A0A966ASK5-F1
#
_cell.length_a   1.000
_cell.length_b   1.000
_cell.length_c   1.000
_cell.angle_alpha   90.00
_cell.angle_beta   90.00
_cell.angle_gamma   90.00
#
_symmetry.space_group_name_H-M   'P 1'
#
loop_
_entity.id
_entity.type
_entity.pdbx_description
1 polymer ?
#
loop_
_entity_poly.entity_id
_entity_poly.type
_entity_poly.pdbx_seq_one_letter_code
_entity_poly.pdbx_strand_id
1 'polypeptide(L)' 'MSADDVLKSIQDKGVKFVDLRFTDTRGKEMHMSLPASVVDADFFEDGKMFDGSSIAGWKGIQES' A
#
# COMPACT_ATOMS: atom_id res chain seq x y z
N MET A 1 13.92 -9.37 -6.07
CA MET A 1 13.65 -7.93 -5.88
C MET A 1 13.63 -7.68 -4.39
N SER A 2 14.54 -6.86 -3.90
CA SER A 2 14.54 -6.33 -2.52
C SER A 2 13.81 -4.98 -2.46
N ALA A 3 13.59 -4.44 -1.26
CA ALA A 3 13.08 -3.08 -1.07
C ALA A 3 13.97 -2.04 -1.78
N ASP A 4 15.30 -2.22 -1.73
CA ASP A 4 16.26 -1.36 -2.42
C ASP A 4 16.07 -1.37 -3.95
N ASP A 5 15.80 -2.53 -4.54
CA ASP A 5 15.52 -2.63 -5.99
C ASP A 5 14.28 -1.82 -6.38
N VAL A 6 13.26 -1.79 -5.51
CA VAL A 6 12.02 -1.05 -5.73
C VAL A 6 12.25 0.46 -5.59
N LEU A 7 12.92 0.91 -4.53
CA LEU A 7 13.26 2.31 -4.32
C LEU A 7 14.11 2.87 -5.47
N LYS A 8 15.09 2.08 -5.93
CA LYS A 8 15.88 2.42 -7.11
C LYS A 8 15.02 2.54 -8.37
N SER A 9 14.10 1.59 -8.59
CA SER A 9 13.19 1.67 -9.74
C SER A 9 12.24 2.88 -9.67
N ILE A 10 11.83 3.33 -8.48
CA ILE A 10 11.01 4.53 -8.30
C ILE A 10 11.79 5.77 -8.75
N GLN A 11 13.05 5.87 -8.33
CA GLN A 11 13.94 6.99 -8.69
C GLN A 11 14.29 6.97 -10.18
N ASP A 12 14.77 5.85 -10.71
CA ASP A 12 15.26 5.70 -12.08
C ASP A 12 14.17 5.99 -13.12
N LYS A 13 12.92 5.63 -12.82
CA LYS A 13 11.78 5.85 -13.72
C LYS A 13 11.01 7.14 -13.41
N GLY A 14 11.43 7.91 -12.42
CA GLY A 14 10.75 9.14 -12.01
C GLY A 14 9.30 8.93 -11.60
N VAL A 15 9.00 7.79 -10.98
CA VAL A 15 7.64 7.38 -10.58
C VAL A 15 7.03 8.43 -9.66
N LYS A 16 5.78 8.81 -9.93
CA LYS A 16 5.06 9.84 -9.14
C LYS A 16 4.13 9.24 -8.10
N PHE A 17 3.61 8.05 -8.38
CA PHE A 17 2.66 7.37 -7.52
C PHE A 17 2.98 5.89 -7.41
N VAL A 18 2.79 5.34 -6.22
CA VAL A 18 2.87 3.91 -5.93
C VAL A 18 1.46 3.43 -5.61
N ASP A 19 1.05 2.35 -6.26
CA ASP A 19 -0.28 1.78 -6.11
C ASP A 19 -0.20 0.51 -5.26
N LEU A 20 -0.68 0.60 -4.01
CA LEU A 20 -0.75 -0.54 -3.11
C LEU A 20 -2.00 -1.34 -3.44
N ARG A 21 -1.85 -2.62 -3.74
CA ARG A 21 -2.95 -3.50 -4.13
C ARG A 21 -3.14 -4.62 -3.13
N PHE A 22 -4.38 -4.92 -2.84
CA PHE A 22 -4.78 -6.02 -1.96
C PHE A 22 -6.10 -6.61 -2.45
N THR A 23 -6.49 -7.74 -1.86
CA THR A 23 -7.70 -8.45 -2.26
C THR A 23 -8.58 -8.68 -1.03
N ASP A 24 -9.87 -8.36 -1.14
CA ASP A 24 -10.82 -8.68 -0.08
C ASP A 24 -11.12 -10.19 -0.02
N THR A 25 -11.87 -10.63 0.98
CA THR A 25 -12.22 -12.05 1.15
C THR A 25 -13.10 -12.60 0.02
N ARG A 26 -13.69 -11.74 -0.79
CA ARG A 26 -14.53 -12.09 -1.95
C ARG A 26 -13.73 -12.17 -3.24
N GLY A 27 -12.42 -11.91 -3.19
CA GLY A 27 -11.54 -11.95 -4.36
C GLY A 27 -11.52 -10.64 -5.15
N LYS A 28 -12.11 -9.54 -4.65
CA LYS A 28 -12.09 -8.26 -5.35
C LYS A 28 -10.76 -7.55 -5.11
N GLU A 29 -10.09 -7.18 -6.21
CA GLU A 29 -8.90 -6.34 -6.16
C GLU A 29 -9.28 -4.91 -5.76
N MET A 30 -8.60 -4.41 -4.74
CA MET A 30 -8.73 -3.07 -4.19
C MET A 30 -7.34 -2.42 -4.19
N HIS A 31 -7.31 -1.09 -4.24
CA HIS A 31 -6.05 -0.36 -4.30
C HIS A 31 -6.08 0.97 -3.57
N MET A 32 -4.89 1.43 -3.14
CA MET A 32 -4.65 2.73 -2.55
C MET A 32 -3.40 3.34 -3.19
N SER A 33 -3.58 4.48 -3.85
CA SER A 33 -2.48 5.21 -4.48
C SER A 33 -1.87 6.23 -3.53
N LEU A 34 -0.54 6.19 -3.40
CA LEU A 34 0.24 7.10 -2.57
C LEU A 34 1.26 7.86 -3.43
N PRO A 35 1.63 9.10 -3.07
CA PRO A 35 2.77 9.77 -3.68
C PRO A 35 4.04 8.94 -3.48
N ALA A 36 4.86 8.77 -4.53
CA ALA A 36 6.09 8.00 -4.42
C ALA A 36 7.09 8.57 -3.40
N SER A 37 6.96 9.85 -3.04
CA SER A 37 7.79 10.52 -2.03
C SER A 37 7.57 10.02 -0.61
N VAL A 38 6.49 9.27 -0.32
CA VAL A 38 6.23 8.71 1.01
C VAL A 38 6.64 7.24 1.13
N VAL A 39 7.27 6.68 0.08
CA VAL A 39 7.76 5.30 0.07
C VAL A 39 9.26 5.34 0.27
N ASP A 40 9.71 4.99 1.47
CA ASP A 40 11.11 4.90 1.90
C ASP A 40 11.41 3.48 2.45
N ALA A 41 12.56 3.30 3.09
CA ALA A 41 12.93 1.99 3.64
C ALA A 41 11.99 1.56 4.78
N ASP A 42 11.65 2.49 5.68
CA ASP A 42 10.79 2.25 6.84
C ASP A 42 9.37 1.84 6.41
N PHE A 43 8.89 2.36 5.27
CA PHE A 43 7.62 1.95 4.67
C PHE A 43 7.51 0.44 4.43
N PHE A 44 8.61 -0.24 4.09
CA PHE A 44 8.60 -1.69 3.86
C PHE A 44 8.62 -2.51 5.15
N GLU A 45 9.03 -1.91 6.28
CA GLU A 45 9.06 -2.57 7.59
C GLU A 45 7.75 -2.32 8.37
N ASP A 46 7.30 -1.06 8.43
CA ASP A 46 6.15 -0.62 9.22
C ASP A 46 4.83 -0.64 8.44
N GLY A 47 4.91 -0.51 7.11
CA GLY A 47 3.75 -0.41 6.24
C GLY A 47 2.99 0.91 6.36
N LYS A 48 1.77 0.93 5.82
CA LYS A 48 0.85 2.07 5.90
C LYS A 48 -0.47 1.64 6.51
N MET A 49 -0.89 2.35 7.54
CA MET A 49 -2.21 2.16 8.16
C MET A 49 -3.33 2.54 7.18
N PHE A 50 -4.40 1.75 7.17
CA PHE A 50 -5.62 2.03 6.43
C PHE A 50 -6.85 1.56 7.20
N ASP A 51 -8.02 2.13 6.91
CA ASP A 51 -9.28 1.77 7.56
C ASP A 51 -9.84 0.45 7.01
N GLY A 52 -9.78 -0.60 7.85
CA GLY A 52 -10.29 -1.92 7.52
C GLY A 52 -11.82 -2.03 7.56
N SER A 53 -12.54 -1.11 8.21
CA SER A 53 -14.01 -1.17 8.29
C SER A 53 -14.70 -0.86 6.97
N SER A 54 -13.99 -0.13 6.10
CA SER A 54 -14.41 0.15 4.74
C SER A 54 -14.41 -1.10 3.84
N ILE A 55 -13.86 -2.24 4.29
CA ILE A 55 -13.83 -3.50 3.55
C ILE A 55 -14.86 -4.48 4.10
N ALA A 56 -15.81 -4.88 3.25
CA ALA A 56 -16.88 -5.78 3.63
C ALA A 56 -16.33 -7.12 4.15
N GLY A 57 -16.71 -7.48 5.39
CA GLY A 57 -16.31 -8.73 6.02
C GLY A 57 -14.93 -8.71 6.70
N TRP A 58 -14.34 -7.52 6.90
CA TRP A 58 -13.11 -7.34 7.67
C TRP A 58 -13.44 -6.86 9.09
N LYS A 59 -13.08 -5.62 9.45
CA LYS A 59 -13.31 -5.07 10.81
C LYS A 59 -14.66 -4.35 10.90
N GLY A 60 -15.24 -4.33 12.10
CA GLY A 60 -16.40 -3.46 12.38
C GLY A 60 -15.97 -2.00 12.56
N ILE A 61 -16.92 -1.06 12.41
CA ILE A 61 -16.69 0.40 12.56
C ILE A 61 -16.12 0.75 13.94
N GLN A 62 -16.36 -0.09 14.95
CA GLN A 62 -15.90 0.13 16.33
C GLN A 62 -14.42 -0.18 16.57
N GLU A 63 -13.73 -0.80 15.60
CA GLU A 63 -12.33 -1.25 15.72
C GLU A 63 -11.42 -0.72 14.59
N SER A 64 -11.80 0.43 14.01
CA SER A 64 -11.07 1.18 12.99
C SER A 64 -9.92 2.02 13.55
#